data_AF-A0A6G1I0S4-F1
#
_entry.id   AF-A0A6G1I0S4-F1
#
_cell.length_a   1.000
_cell.length_b   1.000
_cell.length_c   1.000
_cell.angle_alpha   90.00
_cell.angle_beta   90.00
_cell.angle_gamma   90.00
#
_symmetry.space_group_name_H-M   'P 1'
#
loop_
_entity.id
_entity.type
_entity.pdbx_description
1 polymer ?
#
loop_
_entity_poly.entity_id
_entity_poly.type
_entity_poly.pdbx_seq_one_letter_code
_entity_poly.pdbx_strand_id
1 'polypeptide(L)'
;MADSQLHGACSCGRNIYVVDVPRASTQRAQVLFDNSSQTRRQFASPFTAWLRVPFSWYRSTTFAFFPDETHRSIRRTFVSPFESNTRRQFCGYCGTQLAQWEDVANPADEYINLTLGSLLDEDLDLLEGMGLLPSSDNEEEVEQTTQTVRSPPSQVVAPRGAPWFESMVRDSRLGKFKRSRGGHTSRDGSVKVAWEVVEWTGEDDNESSNGGKRKFNEAEEGASDVHMRG
;
A
#
# COMPACT_ATOMS: atom_id res chain seq x y z
N MET A 1 -25.29 -1.85 -22.23
CA MET A 1 -25.03 -2.22 -20.81
C MET A 1 -23.96 -1.26 -20.29
N ALA A 2 -24.17 -0.63 -19.13
CA ALA A 2 -23.51 0.63 -18.76
C ALA A 2 -22.20 0.47 -17.98
N ASP A 3 -21.27 1.41 -18.15
CA ASP A 3 -20.05 1.54 -17.34
C ASP A 3 -20.37 1.63 -15.84
N SER A 4 -19.46 1.13 -15.01
CA SER A 4 -19.61 1.21 -13.55
C SER A 4 -19.01 2.53 -13.08
N GLN A 5 -19.71 3.24 -12.19
CA GLN A 5 -19.23 4.48 -11.60
C GLN A 5 -19.12 4.26 -10.10
N LEU A 6 -17.95 4.58 -9.54
CA LEU A 6 -17.70 4.56 -8.11
C LEU A 6 -17.59 6.00 -7.61
N HIS A 7 -18.06 6.26 -6.41
CA HIS A 7 -18.06 7.55 -5.77
C HIS A 7 -17.29 7.47 -4.45
N GLY A 8 -16.69 8.59 -4.09
CA GLY A 8 -16.04 8.72 -2.80
C GLY A 8 -16.03 10.15 -2.32
N ALA A 9 -15.84 10.31 -1.02
CA ALA A 9 -15.88 11.59 -0.34
C ALA A 9 -14.94 11.62 0.86
N CYS A 10 -14.54 12.82 1.26
CA CYS A 10 -14.01 13.01 2.61
C CYS A 10 -15.15 13.00 3.64
N SER A 11 -14.83 12.73 4.90
CA SER A 11 -15.82 12.66 5.98
C SER A 11 -16.68 13.94 6.14
N CYS A 12 -16.10 15.12 5.90
CA CYS A 12 -16.86 16.38 5.98
C CYS A 12 -17.58 16.79 4.68
N GLY A 13 -17.59 15.95 3.64
CA GLY A 13 -18.27 16.20 2.36
C GLY A 13 -17.66 17.29 1.46
N ARG A 14 -16.60 17.97 1.90
CA ARG A 14 -15.96 19.05 1.11
C ARG A 14 -15.15 18.58 -0.08
N ASN A 15 -14.66 17.34 -0.08
CA ASN A 15 -14.07 16.70 -1.25
C ASN A 15 -14.98 15.55 -1.64
N ILE A 16 -15.32 15.49 -2.92
CA ILE A 16 -15.93 14.30 -3.52
C ILE A 16 -15.18 13.95 -4.79
N TYR A 17 -15.22 12.69 -5.16
CA TYR A 17 -14.64 12.19 -6.37
C TYR A 17 -15.48 11.08 -6.98
N VAL A 18 -15.21 10.84 -8.26
CA VAL A 18 -15.85 9.83 -9.07
C VAL A 18 -14.78 9.08 -9.84
N VAL A 19 -14.96 7.76 -9.97
CA VAL A 19 -14.15 6.87 -10.79
C VAL A 19 -15.05 6.20 -11.81
N ASP A 20 -14.85 6.51 -13.08
CA ASP A 20 -15.54 5.85 -14.18
C ASP A 20 -14.74 4.58 -14.56
N VAL A 21 -15.27 3.39 -14.27
CA VAL A 21 -14.63 2.09 -14.56
C VAL A 21 -15.24 1.50 -15.84
N PRO A 22 -14.53 1.53 -16.98
CA PRO A 22 -15.03 0.97 -18.23
C PRO A 22 -15.00 -0.55 -18.17
N ARG A 23 -16.12 -1.20 -18.51
CA ARG A 23 -16.24 -2.68 -18.42
C ARG A 23 -15.18 -3.43 -19.22
N ALA A 24 -14.83 -2.91 -20.39
CA ALA A 24 -13.82 -3.53 -21.26
C ALA A 24 -12.40 -3.50 -20.67
N SER A 25 -12.19 -2.73 -19.60
CA SER A 25 -10.88 -2.48 -19.00
C SER A 25 -10.85 -2.67 -17.49
N THR A 26 -11.86 -3.30 -16.87
CA THR A 26 -11.93 -3.53 -15.41
C THR A 26 -10.66 -4.18 -14.85
N GLN A 27 -9.96 -5.02 -15.63
CA GLN A 27 -8.67 -5.62 -15.25
C GLN A 27 -7.54 -4.61 -14.94
N ARG A 28 -7.70 -3.34 -15.34
CA ARG A 28 -6.76 -2.25 -14.99
C ARG A 28 -7.02 -1.67 -13.59
N ALA A 29 -8.20 -1.90 -13.01
CA ALA A 29 -8.47 -1.59 -11.62
C ALA A 29 -7.91 -2.70 -10.72
N GLN A 30 -7.34 -2.31 -9.58
CA GLN A 30 -6.79 -3.25 -8.61
C GLN A 30 -6.99 -2.75 -7.19
N VAL A 31 -7.35 -3.65 -6.28
CA VAL A 31 -7.26 -3.38 -4.85
C VAL A 31 -5.90 -3.86 -4.32
N LEU A 32 -5.17 -2.96 -3.66
CA LEU A 32 -3.85 -3.20 -3.09
C LEU A 32 -3.90 -2.99 -1.58
N PHE A 33 -3.21 -3.83 -0.82
CA PHE A 33 -3.09 -3.69 0.63
C PHE A 33 -1.63 -3.39 0.97
N ASP A 34 -1.40 -2.29 1.68
CA ASP A 34 -0.07 -1.83 2.08
C ASP A 34 0.00 -1.74 3.60
N ASN A 35 0.94 -2.47 4.19
CA ASN A 35 1.22 -2.50 5.61
C ASN A 35 2.64 -1.99 5.94
N SER A 36 3.32 -1.31 5.01
CA SER A 36 4.70 -0.85 5.19
C SER A 36 4.81 0.14 6.37
N SER A 37 5.97 0.17 7.04
CA SER A 37 6.18 1.09 8.16
C SER A 37 5.97 2.56 7.80
N GLN A 38 6.19 2.92 6.53
CA GLN A 38 6.02 4.25 5.99
C GLN A 38 4.53 4.61 5.90
N THR A 39 3.73 3.78 5.25
CA THR A 39 2.27 3.95 5.14
C THR A 39 1.63 3.96 6.52
N ARG A 40 2.04 3.09 7.45
CA ARG A 40 1.51 3.13 8.82
C ARG A 40 1.77 4.45 9.54
N ARG A 41 2.97 5.02 9.39
CA ARG A 41 3.30 6.33 9.98
C ARG A 41 2.52 7.48 9.35
N GLN A 42 2.26 7.40 8.05
CA GLN A 42 1.60 8.47 7.29
C GLN A 42 0.09 8.48 7.48
N PHE A 43 -0.53 7.31 7.45
CA PHE A 43 -1.99 7.15 7.50
C PHE A 43 -2.51 6.80 8.91
N ALA A 44 -1.61 6.69 9.90
CA ALA A 44 -1.93 6.33 11.29
C ALA A 44 -2.79 5.06 11.41
N SER A 45 -2.59 4.10 10.51
CA SER A 45 -3.34 2.85 10.43
C SER A 45 -2.39 1.65 10.37
N PRO A 46 -2.74 0.48 10.96
CA PRO A 46 -1.91 -0.72 10.86
C PRO A 46 -1.71 -1.21 9.41
N PHE A 47 -2.63 -0.88 8.50
CA PHE A 47 -2.50 -1.08 7.06
C PHE A 47 -3.39 -0.08 6.29
N THR A 48 -3.21 0.02 4.98
CA THR A 48 -4.07 0.84 4.12
C THR A 48 -4.46 0.04 2.88
N ALA A 49 -5.74 0.08 2.54
CA ALA A 49 -6.26 -0.50 1.31
C ALA A 49 -6.45 0.60 0.26
N TRP A 50 -5.98 0.32 -0.96
CA TRP A 50 -5.94 1.25 -2.07
C TRP A 50 -6.67 0.70 -3.29
N LEU A 51 -7.52 1.52 -3.91
CA LEU A 51 -8.08 1.27 -5.23
C LEU A 51 -7.16 1.96 -6.23
N ARG A 52 -6.36 1.16 -6.94
CA ARG A 52 -5.49 1.62 -8.01
C ARG A 52 -6.25 1.62 -9.33
N VAL A 53 -6.34 2.78 -9.97
CA VAL A 53 -7.01 2.96 -11.26
C VAL A 53 -6.20 3.90 -12.17
N PRO A 54 -6.35 3.81 -13.50
CA PRO A 54 -5.79 4.79 -14.42
C PRO A 54 -6.23 6.21 -14.07
N PHE A 55 -5.32 7.17 -14.14
CA PHE A 55 -5.60 8.56 -13.78
C PHE A 55 -6.75 9.16 -14.61
N SER A 56 -6.89 8.75 -15.87
CA SER A 56 -7.95 9.21 -16.77
C SER A 56 -9.37 8.83 -16.34
N TRP A 57 -9.52 7.88 -15.42
CA TRP A 57 -10.82 7.46 -14.88
C TRP A 57 -11.27 8.31 -13.69
N TYR A 58 -10.35 9.01 -13.04
CA TYR A 58 -10.58 9.74 -11.80
C TYR A 58 -10.94 11.20 -12.06
N ARG A 59 -11.99 11.68 -11.40
CA ARG A 59 -12.37 13.09 -11.36
C ARG A 59 -12.73 13.49 -9.94
N SER A 60 -12.29 14.66 -9.48
CA SER A 60 -12.62 15.15 -8.14
C SER A 60 -12.94 16.63 -8.13
N THR A 61 -13.88 17.00 -7.27
CA THR A 61 -14.31 18.38 -7.04
C THR A 61 -14.32 18.69 -5.55
N THR A 62 -14.36 19.98 -5.22
CA THR A 62 -14.45 20.43 -3.83
C THR A 62 -15.60 21.40 -3.65
N PHE A 63 -16.23 21.35 -2.48
CA PHE A 63 -17.30 22.24 -2.07
C PHE A 63 -16.87 23.05 -0.85
N ALA A 64 -16.93 24.37 -1.01
CA ALA A 64 -16.75 25.32 0.08
C ALA A 64 -18.07 25.46 0.85
N PHE A 65 -18.02 25.30 2.17
CA PHE A 65 -19.15 25.55 3.06
C PHE A 65 -19.11 26.97 3.64
N PHE A 66 -17.93 27.60 3.66
CA PHE A 66 -17.77 29.00 4.04
C PHE A 66 -17.06 29.80 2.94
N PRO A 67 -17.28 31.12 2.87
CA PRO A 67 -16.74 31.96 1.79
C PRO A 67 -15.21 32.04 1.73
N ASP A 68 -14.53 31.80 2.84
CA ASP A 68 -13.07 31.81 2.96
C ASP A 68 -12.42 30.48 2.56
N GLU A 69 -13.21 29.42 2.36
CA GLU A 69 -12.69 28.12 1.95
C GLU A 69 -12.35 28.11 0.46
N THR A 70 -11.09 27.80 0.15
CA THR A 70 -10.59 27.67 -1.22
C THR A 70 -10.37 26.21 -1.60
N HIS A 71 -10.39 25.89 -2.90
CA HIS A 71 -10.04 24.57 -3.42
C HIS A 71 -8.73 24.01 -2.82
N ARG A 72 -7.69 24.86 -2.69
CA ARG A 72 -6.40 24.46 -2.12
C ARG A 72 -6.44 24.26 -0.61
N SER A 73 -7.27 25.02 0.10
CA SER A 73 -7.46 24.82 1.53
C SER A 73 -8.20 23.50 1.82
N ILE A 74 -9.17 23.15 0.97
CA ILE A 74 -10.02 21.97 1.09
C ILE A 74 -9.28 20.71 0.66
N ARG A 75 -8.57 20.76 -0.47
CA ARG A 75 -7.84 19.64 -1.06
C ARG A 75 -6.36 19.91 -1.00
N ARG A 76 -5.73 19.46 0.09
CA ARG A 76 -4.30 19.65 0.34
C ARG A 76 -3.53 18.57 -0.39
N THR A 77 -2.45 18.97 -1.05
CA THR A 77 -1.48 18.04 -1.64
C THR A 77 -0.16 18.17 -0.90
N PHE A 78 0.32 17.05 -0.38
CA PHE A 78 1.65 16.93 0.22
C PHE A 78 2.57 16.21 -0.74
N VAL A 79 3.78 16.75 -0.91
CA VAL A 79 4.87 16.13 -1.68
C VAL A 79 5.97 15.80 -0.69
N SER A 80 6.33 14.52 -0.61
CA SER A 80 7.38 14.08 0.31
C SER A 80 8.74 14.60 -0.17
N PRO A 81 9.56 15.19 0.71
CA PRO A 81 10.94 15.54 0.35
C PRO A 81 11.87 14.30 0.35
N PHE A 82 11.42 13.17 0.89
CA PHE A 82 12.21 11.94 1.06
C PHE A 82 11.87 10.86 0.02
N GLU A 83 10.69 10.92 -0.58
CA GLU A 83 10.30 10.03 -1.68
C GLU A 83 10.29 10.86 -2.96
N SER A 84 11.18 10.54 -3.89
CA SER A 84 11.17 11.19 -5.20
C SER A 84 9.82 10.93 -5.87
N ASN A 85 9.07 12.00 -6.12
CA ASN A 85 7.88 12.06 -6.98
C ASN A 85 6.56 11.52 -6.40
N THR A 86 6.47 11.15 -5.12
CA THR A 86 5.17 10.74 -4.53
C THR A 86 4.36 11.95 -4.04
N ARG A 87 3.13 12.05 -4.54
CA ARG A 87 2.14 13.06 -4.15
C ARG A 87 1.01 12.39 -3.38
N ARG A 88 0.57 13.04 -2.31
CA ARG A 88 -0.53 12.60 -1.46
C ARG A 88 -1.57 13.70 -1.35
N GLN A 89 -2.84 13.32 -1.43
CA GLN A 89 -3.95 14.24 -1.34
C GLN A 89 -4.89 13.85 -0.20
N PHE A 90 -5.27 14.84 0.60
CA PHE A 90 -6.16 14.67 1.73
C PHE A 90 -7.04 15.92 1.92
N CYS A 91 -8.13 15.75 2.68
CA CYS A 91 -8.97 16.87 3.04
C CYS A 91 -8.28 17.74 4.09
N GLY A 92 -8.08 19.03 3.80
CA GLY A 92 -7.46 19.98 4.73
C GLY A 92 -8.31 20.33 5.95
N TYR A 93 -9.56 19.88 6.02
CA TYR A 93 -10.49 20.19 7.11
C TYR A 93 -10.73 18.99 8.03
N CYS A 94 -11.06 17.81 7.48
CA CYS A 94 -11.31 16.60 8.29
C CYS A 94 -10.15 15.60 8.29
N GLY A 95 -9.08 15.85 7.53
CA GLY A 95 -7.91 14.97 7.47
C GLY A 95 -8.12 13.66 6.70
N THR A 96 -9.31 13.39 6.16
CA THR A 96 -9.56 12.18 5.36
C THR A 96 -8.56 12.10 4.22
N GLN A 97 -7.84 11.00 4.19
CA GLN A 97 -6.85 10.67 3.16
C GLN A 97 -7.61 10.22 1.93
N LEU A 98 -7.30 10.79 0.76
CA LEU A 98 -8.09 10.60 -0.46
C LEU A 98 -7.30 9.82 -1.52
N ALA A 99 -6.11 10.29 -1.86
CA ALA A 99 -5.36 9.73 -2.97
C ALA A 99 -3.84 9.80 -2.81
N GLN A 100 -3.14 8.90 -3.50
CA GLN A 100 -1.69 8.91 -3.68
C GLN A 100 -1.33 8.56 -5.13
N TRP A 101 -0.38 9.28 -5.72
CA TRP A 101 0.15 8.95 -7.04
C TRP A 101 1.63 9.35 -7.13
N GLU A 102 2.30 8.83 -8.14
CA GLU A 102 3.68 9.16 -8.46
C GLU A 102 3.70 10.03 -9.71
N ASP A 103 4.51 11.09 -9.73
CA ASP A 103 4.82 11.82 -10.95
C ASP A 103 5.67 10.92 -11.85
N VAL A 104 5.04 10.34 -12.87
CA VAL A 104 5.68 9.52 -13.89
C VAL A 104 5.93 10.34 -15.16
N ALA A 105 7.00 10.02 -15.87
CA ALA A 105 7.35 10.72 -17.10
C ALA A 105 6.32 10.50 -18.23
N ASN A 106 5.63 9.36 -18.24
CA ASN A 106 4.61 9.03 -19.23
C ASN A 106 3.19 9.09 -18.62
N PRO A 107 2.36 10.07 -18.99
CA PRO A 107 1.00 10.20 -18.45
C PRO A 107 0.07 9.05 -18.85
N ALA A 108 0.36 8.31 -19.92
CA ALA A 108 -0.45 7.15 -20.32
C ALA A 108 -0.36 5.97 -19.32
N ASP A 109 0.74 5.91 -18.59
CA ASP A 109 1.02 4.90 -17.56
C ASP A 109 0.72 5.43 -16.14
N GLU A 110 0.09 6.61 -16.03
CA GLU A 110 -0.19 7.24 -14.76
C GLU A 110 -1.40 6.57 -14.09
N TYR A 111 -1.15 6.03 -12.89
CA TYR A 111 -2.17 5.47 -12.01
C TYR A 111 -2.31 6.34 -10.78
N ILE A 112 -3.55 6.42 -10.30
CA ILE A 112 -3.86 7.00 -9.00
C ILE A 112 -4.34 5.90 -8.06
N ASN A 113 -3.88 5.97 -6.81
CA ASN A 113 -4.31 5.08 -5.73
C ASN A 113 -5.27 5.87 -4.85
N LEU A 114 -6.51 5.42 -4.74
CA LEU A 114 -7.54 6.02 -3.90
C LEU A 114 -7.67 5.21 -2.62
N THR A 115 -7.80 5.85 -1.46
CA THR A 115 -8.02 5.12 -0.22
C THR A 115 -9.40 4.46 -0.24
N LEU A 116 -9.48 3.14 0.00
CA LEU A 116 -10.79 2.47 0.01
C LEU A 116 -11.73 3.05 1.06
N GLY A 117 -11.19 3.47 2.21
CA GLY A 117 -11.98 4.09 3.28
C GLY A 117 -12.52 5.49 2.95
N SER A 118 -12.27 6.02 1.75
CA SER A 118 -12.93 7.24 1.25
C SER A 118 -13.98 6.97 0.18
N LEU A 119 -14.17 5.73 -0.26
CA LEU A 119 -15.30 5.35 -1.10
C LEU A 119 -16.60 5.32 -0.27
N LEU A 120 -17.73 5.50 -0.94
CA LEU A 120 -19.03 5.31 -0.30
C LEU A 120 -19.30 3.81 -0.09
N ASP A 121 -20.10 3.49 0.93
CA ASP A 121 -20.39 2.09 1.29
C ASP A 121 -21.05 1.34 0.14
N GLU A 122 -21.97 1.98 -0.61
CA GLU A 122 -22.64 1.38 -1.76
C GLU A 122 -21.67 1.00 -2.88
N ASP A 123 -20.57 1.75 -3.02
CA ASP A 123 -19.55 1.51 -4.04
C ASP A 123 -18.53 0.45 -3.63
N LEU A 124 -18.39 0.17 -2.33
CA LEU A 124 -17.63 -0.97 -1.84
C LEU A 124 -18.32 -2.29 -2.24
N ASP A 125 -19.66 -2.34 -2.15
CA ASP A 125 -20.44 -3.48 -2.63
C ASP A 125 -20.30 -3.66 -4.16
N LEU A 126 -20.27 -2.55 -4.92
CA LEU A 126 -20.01 -2.60 -6.36
C LEU A 126 -18.60 -3.12 -6.69
N LEU A 127 -17.58 -2.77 -5.89
CA LEU A 127 -16.23 -3.32 -6.04
C LEU A 127 -16.19 -4.83 -5.79
N GLU A 128 -16.95 -5.32 -4.80
CA GLU A 128 -17.12 -6.75 -4.54
C GLU A 128 -17.81 -7.45 -5.72
N GLY A 129 -18.90 -6.88 -6.23
CA GLY A 129 -19.61 -7.39 -7.41
C GLY A 129 -18.78 -7.41 -8.70
N MET A 130 -17.77 -6.53 -8.82
CA MET A 130 -16.79 -6.54 -9.91
C MET A 130 -15.65 -7.57 -9.70
N GLY A 131 -15.62 -8.27 -8.57
CA GLY A 131 -14.56 -9.21 -8.22
C GLY A 131 -13.22 -8.54 -7.87
N LEU A 132 -13.24 -7.25 -7.55
CA LEU A 132 -12.04 -6.51 -7.12
C LEU A 132 -11.78 -6.66 -5.61
N LEU A 133 -12.84 -6.95 -4.85
CA LEU A 133 -12.79 -7.33 -3.44
C LEU A 133 -13.20 -8.81 -3.26
N PRO A 134 -12.68 -9.50 -2.22
CA PRO A 134 -13.06 -10.87 -1.94
C PRO A 134 -14.53 -10.95 -1.51
N SER A 135 -15.33 -11.79 -2.17
CA SER A 135 -16.76 -11.94 -1.88
C SER A 135 -17.00 -12.44 -0.46
N SER A 136 -17.87 -11.76 0.28
CA SER A 136 -18.26 -12.05 1.67
C SER A 136 -18.71 -13.50 1.88
N ASP A 137 -19.31 -14.15 0.88
CA ASP A 137 -19.97 -15.46 0.99
C ASP A 137 -19.09 -16.71 0.74
N ASN A 138 -17.84 -16.56 0.30
CA ASN A 138 -16.99 -17.73 0.00
C ASN A 138 -16.17 -18.16 1.23
N GLU A 139 -16.73 -19.05 2.04
CA GLU A 139 -16.03 -19.81 3.10
C GLU A 139 -15.29 -21.05 2.57
N GLU A 140 -15.45 -21.38 1.29
CA GLU A 140 -14.88 -22.59 0.70
C GLU A 140 -13.39 -22.41 0.34
N GLU A 141 -12.63 -23.47 0.63
CA GLU A 141 -11.19 -23.63 0.50
C GLU A 141 -10.60 -22.91 -0.72
N VAL A 142 -9.65 -22.01 -0.47
CA VAL A 142 -8.70 -21.55 -1.48
C VAL A 142 -7.77 -22.73 -1.78
N GLU A 143 -8.21 -23.67 -2.61
CA GLU A 143 -7.35 -24.70 -3.17
C GLU A 143 -6.25 -24.02 -4.00
N GLN A 144 -5.04 -24.08 -3.45
CA GLN A 144 -3.81 -23.58 -4.07
C GLN A 144 -3.59 -24.24 -5.43
N THR A 145 -3.87 -23.51 -6.51
CA THR A 145 -3.31 -23.83 -7.82
C THR A 145 -2.13 -22.91 -8.10
N THR A 146 -1.03 -23.09 -7.37
CA THR A 146 0.23 -22.35 -7.56
C THR A 146 1.23 -23.18 -8.36
N GLN A 147 1.34 -22.91 -9.66
CA GLN A 147 2.49 -23.33 -10.46
C GLN A 147 3.72 -22.50 -10.03
N THR A 148 4.68 -23.17 -9.41
CA THR A 148 5.91 -22.58 -8.88
C THR A 148 6.98 -22.50 -9.97
N VAL A 149 7.39 -21.29 -10.36
CA VAL A 149 8.61 -21.05 -11.16
C VAL A 149 9.71 -20.56 -10.23
N ARG A 150 10.70 -21.41 -9.96
CA ARG A 150 11.85 -21.12 -9.08
C ARG A 150 12.79 -20.09 -9.71
N SER A 151 13.12 -19.03 -8.96
CA SER A 151 14.18 -18.06 -9.29
C SER A 151 15.08 -17.83 -8.06
N PRO A 152 16.37 -17.49 -8.23
CA PRO A 152 17.37 -17.48 -7.15
C PRO A 152 17.29 -16.24 -6.24
N PRO A 153 17.84 -16.32 -5.01
CA PRO A 153 17.66 -15.30 -3.97
C PRO A 153 18.54 -14.07 -4.20
N SER A 154 17.93 -12.88 -4.22
CA SER A 154 18.64 -11.60 -4.14
C SER A 154 18.36 -10.94 -2.78
N GLN A 155 19.44 -10.58 -2.08
CA GLN A 155 19.41 -10.02 -0.73
C GLN A 155 18.99 -8.55 -0.77
N VAL A 156 17.75 -8.24 -0.38
CA VAL A 156 17.30 -6.86 -0.14
C VAL A 156 16.55 -6.81 1.19
N VAL A 157 16.96 -5.88 2.05
CA VAL A 157 16.44 -5.66 3.41
C VAL A 157 14.94 -5.35 3.36
N ALA A 158 14.11 -6.23 3.94
CA ALA A 158 12.66 -6.14 3.88
C ALA A 158 12.08 -4.99 4.74
N PRO A 159 11.07 -4.24 4.26
CA PRO A 159 10.34 -3.29 5.08
C PRO A 159 9.49 -4.06 6.12
N ARG A 160 9.92 -4.05 7.38
CA ARG A 160 9.22 -4.75 8.46
C ARG A 160 7.76 -4.23 8.58
N GLY A 161 6.80 -5.14 8.41
CA GLY A 161 5.37 -4.91 8.65
C GLY A 161 5.06 -4.54 10.11
N ALA A 162 3.81 -4.70 10.56
CA ALA A 162 3.45 -4.59 11.97
C ALA A 162 3.26 -6.00 12.55
N PRO A 163 4.27 -6.61 13.19
CA PRO A 163 4.22 -8.02 13.57
C PRO A 163 3.03 -8.39 14.46
N TRP A 164 2.62 -7.47 15.35
CA TRP A 164 1.44 -7.65 16.19
C TRP A 164 0.14 -7.75 15.37
N PHE A 165 0.03 -6.96 14.30
CA PHE A 165 -1.14 -6.95 13.41
C PHE A 165 -1.14 -8.20 12.53
N GLU A 166 0.01 -8.55 11.95
CA GLU A 166 0.17 -9.76 11.14
C GLU A 166 -0.20 -11.02 11.92
N SER A 167 0.22 -11.10 13.19
CA SER A 167 -0.15 -12.22 14.04
C SER A 167 -1.65 -12.29 14.31
N MET A 168 -2.33 -11.14 14.39
CA MET A 168 -3.77 -11.08 14.64
C MET A 168 -4.59 -11.48 13.41
N VAL A 169 -4.10 -11.15 12.21
CA VAL A 169 -4.83 -11.40 10.95
C VAL A 169 -4.40 -12.69 10.25
N ARG A 170 -3.37 -13.39 10.72
CA ARG A 170 -2.75 -14.58 10.07
C ARG A 170 -3.77 -15.60 9.57
N ASP A 171 -4.72 -15.96 10.42
CA ASP A 171 -5.74 -16.99 10.13
C ASP A 171 -7.06 -16.41 9.62
N SER A 172 -7.15 -15.08 9.54
CA SER A 172 -8.30 -14.38 8.96
C SER A 172 -8.25 -14.39 7.43
N ARG A 173 -9.39 -14.08 6.82
CA ARG A 173 -9.49 -13.88 5.36
C ARG A 173 -8.52 -12.80 4.84
N LEU A 174 -8.29 -11.75 5.63
CA LEU A 174 -7.34 -10.68 5.30
C LEU A 174 -5.90 -11.19 5.27
N GLY A 175 -5.51 -12.05 6.22
CA GLY A 175 -4.19 -12.68 6.23
C GLY A 175 -3.99 -13.63 5.05
N LYS A 176 -5.01 -14.42 4.70
CA LYS A 176 -5.00 -15.31 3.53
C LYS A 176 -4.88 -14.52 2.21
N PHE A 177 -5.64 -13.43 2.07
CA PHE A 177 -5.64 -12.57 0.88
C PHE A 177 -4.31 -11.81 0.70
N LYS A 178 -3.72 -11.32 1.79
CA LYS A 178 -2.43 -10.63 1.73
C LYS A 178 -1.30 -11.52 1.17
N ARG A 179 -1.40 -12.84 1.35
CA ARG A 179 -0.44 -13.81 0.81
C ARG A 179 -0.63 -14.10 -0.70
N SER A 180 -1.70 -13.64 -1.35
CA SER A 180 -2.17 -14.20 -2.64
C SER A 180 -2.05 -13.31 -3.91
N ARG A 181 -1.15 -12.33 -4.01
CA ARG A 181 -0.99 -11.51 -5.25
C ARG A 181 0.50 -11.32 -5.59
N GLY A 182 1.04 -11.47 -6.82
CA GLY A 182 0.49 -11.64 -8.18
C GLY A 182 1.30 -10.75 -9.16
N GLY A 183 1.97 -11.31 -10.18
CA GLY A 183 2.91 -10.60 -11.07
C GLY A 183 2.36 -10.25 -12.48
N HIS A 184 2.90 -9.21 -13.11
CA HIS A 184 2.57 -8.78 -14.48
C HIS A 184 3.69 -9.18 -15.46
N THR A 185 3.34 -9.74 -16.62
CA THR A 185 4.28 -9.96 -17.74
C THR A 185 3.84 -9.10 -18.93
N SER A 186 4.75 -8.27 -19.45
CA SER A 186 4.49 -7.46 -20.65
C SER A 186 4.27 -8.32 -21.90
N ARG A 187 3.51 -7.81 -22.88
CA ARG A 187 3.07 -8.53 -24.10
C ARG A 187 4.22 -8.94 -25.02
N ASP A 188 5.40 -8.37 -24.83
CA ASP A 188 6.65 -8.66 -25.53
C ASP A 188 7.58 -9.62 -24.76
N GLY A 189 7.18 -10.06 -23.56
CA GLY A 189 7.93 -11.00 -22.72
C GLY A 189 9.21 -10.42 -22.10
N SER A 190 9.52 -9.14 -22.31
CA SER A 190 10.79 -8.53 -21.88
C SER A 190 10.80 -8.11 -20.41
N VAL A 191 9.62 -7.85 -19.84
CA VAL A 191 9.48 -7.41 -18.45
C VAL A 191 8.52 -8.34 -17.71
N LYS A 192 9.07 -9.08 -16.75
CA LYS A 192 8.35 -9.85 -15.74
C LYS A 192 8.51 -9.13 -14.41
N VAL A 193 7.41 -8.55 -13.91
CA VAL A 193 7.37 -7.95 -12.58
C VAL A 193 6.55 -8.88 -11.69
N ALA A 194 7.24 -9.73 -10.93
CA ALA A 194 6.65 -10.53 -9.88
C ALA A 194 7.06 -9.93 -8.53
N TRP A 195 6.08 -9.53 -7.73
CA TRP A 195 6.31 -9.22 -6.32
C TRP A 195 5.60 -10.30 -5.51
N GLU A 196 6.38 -11.04 -4.74
CA GLU A 196 5.92 -12.04 -3.78
C GLU A 196 6.64 -11.71 -2.46
N VAL A 197 5.89 -11.46 -1.39
CA VAL A 197 6.48 -11.32 -0.06
C VAL A 197 6.63 -12.72 0.52
N VAL A 198 7.82 -13.29 0.39
CA VAL A 198 8.20 -14.57 1.01
C VAL A 198 8.89 -14.28 2.35
N GLU A 199 8.27 -14.70 3.45
CA GLU A 199 8.96 -14.80 4.74
C GLU A 199 9.61 -16.19 4.84
N TRP A 200 10.93 -16.22 4.90
CA TRP A 200 11.68 -17.43 5.25
C TRP A 200 11.63 -17.61 6.76
N THR A 201 10.99 -18.67 7.25
CA THR A 201 11.22 -19.17 8.61
C THR A 201 12.56 -19.90 8.62
N GLY A 202 13.62 -19.21 9.06
CA GLY A 202 14.86 -19.87 9.45
C GLY A 202 14.64 -20.50 10.83
N GLU A 203 14.30 -21.79 10.86
CA GLU A 203 14.57 -22.62 12.02
C GLU A 203 16.08 -22.84 12.09
N ASP A 204 16.77 -22.06 12.93
CA ASP A 204 18.12 -22.41 13.37
C ASP A 204 18.00 -23.42 14.52
N ASP A 205 18.06 -24.70 14.15
CA ASP A 205 18.45 -25.79 15.05
C ASP A 205 19.91 -25.55 15.49
N ASN A 206 20.10 -24.95 16.67
CA ASN A 206 21.41 -24.80 17.28
C ASN A 206 21.74 -26.02 18.14
N GLU A 207 22.20 -27.08 17.49
CA GLU A 207 22.96 -28.15 18.14
C GLU A 207 24.29 -28.36 17.40
N SER A 208 25.38 -27.74 17.90
CA SER A 208 26.66 -28.43 18.09
C SER A 208 27.74 -27.49 18.64
N SER A 209 28.24 -27.92 19.80
CA SER A 209 29.56 -27.66 20.37
C SER A 209 30.70 -27.59 19.35
N ASN A 210 31.57 -26.57 19.42
CA ASN A 210 32.95 -26.77 19.86
C ASN A 210 33.72 -25.46 20.06
N GLY A 211 34.64 -25.51 21.03
CA GLY A 211 35.30 -24.35 21.62
C GLY A 211 36.43 -23.70 20.81
N GLY A 212 36.83 -22.53 21.32
CA GLY A 212 37.98 -21.77 20.83
C GLY A 212 38.27 -20.55 21.70
N LYS A 213 38.94 -20.76 22.83
CA LYS A 213 39.50 -19.72 23.72
C LYS A 213 40.39 -18.75 22.93
N ARG A 214 40.15 -17.43 23.01
CA ARG A 214 41.24 -16.42 22.95
C ARG A 214 40.99 -15.23 23.89
N LYS A 215 42.12 -14.79 24.43
CA LYS A 215 42.42 -14.01 25.63
C LYS A 215 42.31 -12.50 25.33
N PHE A 216 41.65 -11.71 26.17
CA PHE A 216 41.67 -10.24 26.08
C PHE A 216 42.46 -9.69 27.27
N ASN A 217 43.53 -8.96 27.00
CA ASN A 217 44.36 -8.25 27.98
C ASN A 217 43.87 -6.80 28.09
N GLU A 218 43.87 -6.27 29.31
CA GLU A 218 43.78 -4.84 29.65
C GLU A 218 44.93 -4.00 29.07
N ALA A 219 44.63 -2.75 28.70
CA ALA A 219 45.48 -1.57 28.91
C ALA A 219 44.66 -0.27 28.76
N GLU A 220 45.11 0.75 29.50
CA GLU A 220 44.44 1.96 30.01
C GLU A 220 44.15 3.14 29.05
N GLU A 221 43.28 4.01 29.57
CA GLU A 221 43.19 5.48 29.56
C GLU A 221 43.74 6.33 28.39
N GLY A 222 42.89 7.23 27.92
CA GLY A 222 43.26 8.42 27.15
C GLY A 222 42.05 9.30 26.82
N ALA A 223 41.87 10.37 27.60
CA ALA A 223 40.80 11.35 27.48
C ALA A 223 40.78 12.13 26.15
N SER A 224 39.59 12.49 25.65
CA SER A 224 39.32 13.87 25.23
C SER A 224 37.82 14.16 25.05
N ASP A 225 37.48 15.31 25.59
CA ASP A 225 36.25 16.10 25.63
C ASP A 225 35.85 16.67 24.25
N VAL A 226 34.56 16.62 23.88
CA VAL A 226 33.90 17.68 23.07
C VAL A 226 32.38 17.74 23.36
N HIS A 227 31.96 18.89 23.87
CA HIS A 227 30.59 19.36 24.13
C HIS A 227 29.81 19.67 22.83
N MET A 228 28.51 19.38 22.76
CA MET A 228 27.60 20.05 21.82
C MET A 228 26.54 20.85 22.59
N ARG A 229 26.55 22.17 22.37
CA ARG A 229 25.66 23.17 22.98
C ARG A 229 24.22 23.00 22.51
N GLY A 230 23.29 23.33 23.42
CA GLY A 230 21.88 23.61 23.11
C GLY A 230 21.62 25.03 22.63
#